data_AF-A0A1C0TKA0-F1
#
_entry.id   AF-A0A1C0TKA0-F1
#
_cell.length_a   1.000
_cell.length_b   1.000
_cell.length_c   1.000
_cell.angle_alpha   90.00
_cell.angle_beta   90.00
_cell.angle_gamma   90.00
#
_symmetry.space_group_name_H-M   'P 1'
#
loop_
_entity.id
_entity.type
_entity.pdbx_description
1 polymer ?
#
loop_
_entity_poly.entity_id
_entity_poly.type
_entity_poly.pdbx_seq_one_letter_code
_entity_poly.pdbx_strand_id
1 'polypeptide(L)'
;MKLALVTACAAFVLAGCKVNEGASYDKEAEPQDRTEYVGVEGVVQSQKDKVYLMNKELSDKCKNAKVDHAVALTNNDQQALKRQEKIIKSTCK
;
A
#
# COMPACT_ATOMS: atom_id res chain seq x y z
N MET A 1 46.60 -25.21 18.58
CA MET A 1 45.94 -25.67 17.34
C MET A 1 44.41 -25.79 17.44
N LYS A 2 43.80 -25.91 18.64
CA LYS A 2 42.32 -25.99 18.77
C LYS A 2 41.59 -24.65 18.59
N LEU A 3 42.20 -23.51 18.96
CA LEU A 3 41.55 -22.20 18.86
C LEU A 3 41.37 -21.70 17.41
N ALA A 4 42.33 -21.99 16.52
CA ALA A 4 42.31 -21.51 15.14
C ALA A 4 41.22 -22.17 14.27
N LEU A 5 40.81 -23.40 14.62
CA LEU A 5 39.78 -24.13 13.90
C LEU A 5 38.36 -23.61 14.22
N VAL A 6 38.16 -23.16 15.47
CA VAL A 6 36.88 -22.62 15.95
C VAL A 6 36.60 -21.24 15.33
N THR A 7 37.63 -20.38 15.22
CA THR A 7 37.51 -19.08 14.55
C THR A 7 37.35 -19.19 13.04
N ALA A 8 37.96 -20.20 12.39
CA ALA A 8 37.76 -20.46 10.97
C ALA A 8 36.33 -20.92 10.65
N CYS A 9 35.70 -21.74 11.51
CA CYS A 9 34.30 -22.15 11.34
C CYS A 9 33.33 -20.96 11.52
N ALA A 10 33.60 -20.03 12.44
CA ALA A 10 32.71 -18.90 12.68
C ALA A 10 32.63 -17.92 11.49
N ALA A 11 33.70 -17.79 10.70
CA ALA A 11 33.73 -16.93 9.52
C ALA A 11 32.87 -17.48 8.35
N PHE A 12 32.70 -18.80 8.24
CA PHE A 12 31.89 -19.43 7.19
C PHE A 12 30.39 -19.32 7.44
N VAL A 13 29.94 -19.21 8.70
CA VAL A 13 28.52 -19.11 9.03
C VAL A 13 27.92 -17.75 8.62
N LEU A 14 28.74 -16.70 8.53
CA LEU A 14 28.30 -15.34 8.14
C LEU A 14 28.18 -15.13 6.62
N ALA A 15 28.73 -16.02 5.79
CA ALA A 15 28.62 -15.94 4.33
C ALA A 15 27.24 -16.41 3.81
N GLY A 16 26.34 -16.84 4.70
CA GLY A 16 25.05 -17.44 4.36
C GLY A 16 23.88 -16.47 4.13
N CYS A 17 24.04 -15.16 4.31
CA CYS A 17 23.01 -14.19 3.90
C CYS A 17 23.05 -14.01 2.38
N LYS A 18 22.63 -15.06 1.66
CA LYS A 18 22.28 -14.97 0.23
C LYS A 18 21.35 -13.77 0.05
N VAL A 19 21.71 -12.91 -0.89
CA VAL A 19 20.81 -11.88 -1.42
C VAL A 19 19.47 -12.55 -1.73
N ASN A 20 18.36 -11.92 -1.32
CA ASN A 20 17.03 -12.50 -1.51
C ASN A 20 16.83 -12.83 -3.01
N GLU A 21 16.89 -14.11 -3.38
CA GLU A 21 16.66 -14.62 -4.75
C GLU A 21 15.15 -14.67 -5.10
N GLY A 22 14.28 -14.28 -4.16
CA GLY A 22 12.84 -14.18 -4.36
C GLY A 22 12.43 -13.05 -5.30
N ALA A 23 11.20 -13.10 -5.80
CA ALA A 23 10.64 -12.05 -6.64
C ALA A 23 10.66 -10.70 -5.91
N SER A 24 10.88 -9.62 -6.67
CA SER A 24 10.90 -8.25 -6.16
C SER A 24 9.59 -7.84 -5.46
N TYR A 25 8.48 -8.48 -5.80
CA TYR A 25 7.16 -8.35 -5.18
C TYR A 25 6.23 -9.44 -5.75
N ASP A 26 5.10 -9.72 -5.10
CA ASP A 26 4.05 -10.60 -5.62
C ASP A 26 3.29 -9.90 -6.77
N LYS A 27 3.47 -10.40 -7.99
CA LYS A 27 2.87 -9.84 -9.21
C LYS A 27 1.40 -10.17 -9.36
N GLU A 28 0.92 -11.24 -8.72
CA GLU A 28 -0.45 -11.75 -8.84
C GLU A 28 -1.38 -11.12 -7.81
N ALA A 29 -0.86 -10.75 -6.64
CA ALA A 29 -1.63 -10.03 -5.62
C ALA A 29 -2.10 -8.65 -6.11
N GLU A 30 -3.28 -8.20 -5.69
CA GLU A 30 -3.69 -6.81 -5.93
C GLU A 30 -2.85 -5.83 -5.11
N PRO A 31 -2.74 -4.54 -5.50
CA PRO A 31 -1.94 -3.57 -4.76
C PRO A 31 -2.24 -3.47 -3.26
N GLN A 32 -3.50 -3.69 -2.83
CA GLN A 32 -3.89 -3.68 -1.42
C GLN A 32 -3.44 -4.93 -0.64
N ASP A 33 -3.17 -6.04 -1.34
CA ASP A 33 -2.87 -7.34 -0.73
C ASP A 33 -1.36 -7.64 -0.76
N ARG A 34 -0.56 -6.84 -1.48
CA ARG A 34 0.90 -6.98 -1.55
C ARG A 34 1.57 -6.55 -0.24
N THR A 35 2.22 -7.50 0.42
CA THR A 35 2.89 -7.29 1.71
C THR A 35 4.40 -7.06 1.62
N GLU A 36 5.05 -7.51 0.54
CA GLU A 36 6.51 -7.53 0.42
C GLU A 36 7.01 -6.85 -0.85
N TYR A 37 8.08 -6.07 -0.69
CA TYR A 37 8.76 -5.35 -1.75
C TYR A 37 10.28 -5.43 -1.52
N VAL A 38 11.01 -6.05 -2.44
CA VAL A 38 12.44 -6.29 -2.31
C VAL A 38 13.20 -5.78 -3.54
N GLY A 39 14.39 -5.24 -3.31
CA GLY A 39 15.24 -4.70 -4.36
C GLY A 39 14.69 -3.41 -4.98
N VAL A 40 15.40 -2.90 -5.98
CA VAL A 40 15.07 -1.63 -6.63
C VAL A 40 13.69 -1.69 -7.30
N GLU A 41 13.37 -2.79 -7.97
CA GLU A 41 12.07 -3.00 -8.60
C GLU A 41 10.93 -3.03 -7.59
N GLY A 42 11.13 -3.69 -6.44
CA GLY A 42 10.16 -3.71 -5.35
C GLY A 42 9.88 -2.31 -4.83
N VAL A 43 10.92 -1.49 -4.62
CA VAL A 43 10.76 -0.09 -4.19
C VAL A 43 9.97 0.72 -5.21
N VAL A 44 10.30 0.60 -6.51
CA VAL A 44 9.55 1.28 -7.58
C VAL A 44 8.08 0.85 -7.57
N GLN A 45 7.81 -0.44 -7.43
CA GLN A 45 6.45 -0.96 -7.38
C GLN A 45 5.70 -0.45 -6.14
N SER A 46 6.34 -0.41 -4.97
CA SER A 46 5.73 0.10 -3.74
C SER A 46 5.26 1.55 -3.87
N GLN A 47 5.98 2.38 -4.65
CA GLN A 47 5.58 3.76 -4.92
C GLN A 47 4.35 3.82 -5.82
N LYS A 48 4.30 2.98 -6.86
CA LYS A 48 3.13 2.87 -7.75
C LYS A 48 1.90 2.41 -6.97
N ASP A 49 2.05 1.39 -6.13
CA ASP A 49 0.97 0.82 -5.34
C ASP A 49 0.46 1.84 -4.31
N LYS A 50 1.35 2.60 -3.67
CA LYS A 50 0.95 3.74 -2.81
C LYS A 50 0.11 4.78 -3.56
N VAL A 51 0.56 5.21 -4.74
CA VAL A 51 -0.19 6.19 -5.55
C VAL A 51 -1.54 5.62 -5.97
N TYR A 52 -1.58 4.36 -6.40
CA TYR A 52 -2.81 3.66 -6.74
C TYR A 52 -3.78 3.64 -5.55
N LEU A 53 -3.32 3.21 -4.37
CA LEU A 53 -4.15 3.09 -3.17
C LEU A 53 -4.67 4.46 -2.69
N MET A 54 -3.85 5.51 -2.73
CA MET A 54 -4.31 6.87 -2.43
C MET A 54 -5.40 7.34 -3.40
N ASN A 55 -5.23 7.07 -4.70
CA ASN A 55 -6.23 7.44 -5.71
C ASN A 55 -7.52 6.63 -5.56
N LYS A 56 -7.40 5.33 -5.27
CA LYS A 56 -8.54 4.45 -4.96
C LYS A 56 -9.30 4.96 -3.76
N GLU A 57 -8.61 5.29 -2.67
CA GLU A 57 -9.23 5.84 -1.46
C GLU A 57 -9.98 7.15 -1.73
N LEU A 58 -9.39 8.07 -2.50
CA LEU A 58 -10.07 9.32 -2.90
C LEU A 58 -11.29 9.05 -3.79
N SER A 59 -11.16 8.13 -4.74
CA SER A 59 -12.26 7.72 -5.61
C SER A 59 -13.43 7.12 -4.81
N ASP A 60 -13.12 6.25 -3.86
CA ASP A 60 -14.14 5.59 -3.04
C ASP A 60 -14.81 6.58 -2.07
N LYS A 61 -14.04 7.52 -1.48
CA LYS A 61 -14.61 8.64 -0.72
C LYS A 61 -15.56 9.48 -1.57
N CYS A 62 -15.19 9.80 -2.80
CA CYS A 62 -16.05 10.53 -3.73
C CYS A 62 -17.34 9.76 -4.06
N LYS A 63 -17.24 8.45 -4.35
CA LYS A 63 -18.41 7.60 -4.63
C LYS A 63 -19.35 7.57 -3.42
N ASN A 64 -18.82 7.32 -2.23
CA ASN A 64 -19.60 7.29 -1.00
C ASN A 64 -20.27 8.64 -0.72
N ALA A 65 -19.55 9.75 -0.89
CA ALA A 65 -20.12 11.09 -0.71
C ALA A 65 -21.26 11.38 -1.70
N LYS A 66 -21.18 10.89 -2.94
CA LYS A 66 -22.29 11.00 -3.92
C LYS A 66 -23.51 10.18 -3.50
N VAL A 67 -23.31 8.97 -3.00
CA VAL A 67 -24.39 8.13 -2.46
C VAL A 67 -25.04 8.81 -1.26
N ASP A 68 -24.25 9.26 -0.29
CA ASP A 68 -24.74 9.96 0.89
C ASP A 68 -25.45 11.26 0.54
N HIS A 69 -24.99 11.98 -0.48
CA HIS A 69 -25.66 13.16 -1.00
C HIS A 69 -27.06 12.82 -1.54
N ALA A 70 -27.18 11.73 -2.30
CA ALA A 70 -28.48 11.27 -2.80
C ALA A 70 -29.41 10.86 -1.65
N VAL A 71 -28.90 10.15 -0.63
CA VAL A 71 -29.67 9.80 0.58
C VAL A 71 -30.12 11.06 1.33
N ALA A 72 -29.24 12.03 1.53
CA ALA A 72 -29.56 13.30 2.17
C ALA A 72 -30.63 14.09 1.42
N LEU A 73 -30.58 14.06 0.08
CA LEU A 73 -31.60 14.67 -0.78
C LEU A 73 -32.96 14.02 -0.55
N THR A 74 -33.04 12.69 -0.57
CA THR A 74 -34.28 11.94 -0.31
C THR A 74 -34.85 12.21 1.08
N ASN A 75 -33.98 12.37 2.08
CA ASN A 75 -34.39 12.62 3.46
C ASN A 75 -34.64 14.10 3.78
N ASN A 76 -34.51 15.01 2.81
CA ASN A 76 -34.57 16.46 3.00
C ASN A 76 -33.59 17.00 4.07
N ASP A 77 -32.46 16.32 4.31
CA ASP A 77 -31.44 16.75 5.28
C ASP A 77 -30.50 17.77 4.63
N GLN A 78 -30.84 19.05 4.79
CA GLN A 78 -30.10 20.18 4.25
C GLN A 78 -28.68 20.33 4.83
N GLN A 79 -28.44 19.87 6.07
CA GLN A 79 -27.13 19.95 6.67
C GLN A 79 -26.22 18.86 6.11
N ALA A 80 -26.75 17.65 5.93
CA ALA A 80 -26.04 16.55 5.27
C ALA A 80 -25.72 16.87 3.82
N LEU A 81 -26.66 17.46 3.07
CA LEU A 81 -26.41 17.91 1.69
C LEU A 81 -25.19 18.83 1.59
N LYS A 82 -25.16 19.92 2.36
CA LYS A 82 -24.03 20.86 2.37
C LYS A 82 -22.70 20.21 2.76
N ARG A 83 -22.72 19.26 3.70
CA ARG A 83 -21.53 18.50 4.08
C ARG A 83 -21.03 17.66 2.91
N GLN A 84 -21.93 16.90 2.26
CA GLN A 84 -21.55 16.01 1.17
C GLN A 84 -21.12 16.78 -0.08
N GLU A 85 -21.74 17.93 -0.40
CA GLU A 85 -21.27 18.82 -1.47
C GLU A 85 -19.82 19.27 -1.26
N LYS A 86 -19.45 19.64 -0.02
CA LYS A 86 -18.08 20.01 0.32
C LYS A 86 -17.11 18.84 0.16
N ILE A 87 -17.51 17.65 0.60
CA ILE A 87 -16.69 16.44 0.46
C ILE A 87 -16.50 16.11 -1.02
N ILE A 88 -17.57 16.08 -1.81
CA ILE A 88 -17.55 15.87 -3.26
C ILE A 88 -16.59 16.85 -3.93
N LYS A 89 -16.72 18.16 -3.65
CA LYS A 89 -15.84 19.19 -4.23
C LYS A 89 -14.36 18.99 -3.87
N SER A 90 -14.07 18.43 -2.70
CA SER A 90 -12.69 18.23 -2.22
C SER A 90 -12.07 16.89 -2.63
N THR A 91 -12.88 15.87 -2.91
CA THR A 91 -12.40 14.48 -3.11
C THR A 91 -12.64 13.96 -4.52
N CYS A 92 -13.68 14.41 -5.21
CA CYS A 92 -13.93 14.08 -6.61
C CYS A 92 -13.03 14.96 -7.49
N LYS A 93 -11.95 14.37 -8.01
CA LYS A 93 -11.11 14.98 -9.04
C LYS A 93 -11.54 14.53 -10.42
#